data_AF-A0A7Y3CMP8-F1
#
_entry.id   AF-A0A7Y3CMP8-F1
#
_cell.length_a   1.000
_cell.length_b   1.000
_cell.length_c   1.000
_cell.angle_alpha   90.00
_cell.angle_beta   90.00
_cell.angle_gamma   90.00
#
_symmetry.space_group_name_H-M   'P 1'
#
loop_
_entity.id
_entity.type
_entity.pdbx_description
1 polymer ?
#
loop_
_entity_poly.entity_id
_entity_poly.type
_entity_poly.pdbx_seq_one_letter_code
_entity_poly.pdbx_strand_id
1 'polypeptide(L)' 'MDIVYAAEKSSIAKLLSNYTRRTVRPEEIQVTENPDETGSFYIGFELDHFVLSPDGVIESDGLELVE' A
#
# COMPACT_ATOMS: atom_id res chain seq x y z
N MET A 1 -18.93 7.99 -6.10
CA MET A 1 -18.39 6.98 -7.03
C MET A 1 -17.20 6.38 -6.32
N ASP A 2 -17.46 5.52 -5.34
CA ASP A 2 -16.52 5.19 -4.24
C ASP A 2 -16.11 3.70 -4.23
N ILE A 3 -16.59 2.95 -5.22
CA ILE A 3 -16.44 1.49 -5.27
C ILE A 3 -15.04 1.11 -5.77
N VAL A 4 -14.39 1.99 -6.55
CA VAL A 4 -13.09 1.73 -7.18
C VAL A 4 -12.00 1.60 -6.11
N TYR A 5 -11.98 2.48 -5.10
CA TYR A 5 -11.02 2.42 -4.00
C TYR A 5 -11.11 1.16 -3.12
N ALA A 6 -12.31 0.59 -2.93
CA ALA A 6 -12.49 -0.57 -2.04
C ALA A 6 -11.97 -1.88 -2.65
N ALA A 7 -12.13 -2.05 -3.97
CA ALA A 7 -11.62 -3.22 -4.69
C ALA A 7 -10.08 -3.21 -4.77
N GLU A 8 -9.51 -2.03 -5.01
CA GLU A 8 -8.05 -1.83 -5.01
C GLU A 8 -7.47 -2.05 -3.61
N LYS A 9 -8.10 -1.49 -2.56
CA LYS A 9 -7.67 -1.73 -1.17
C LYS A 9 -7.60 -3.22 -0.82
N SER A 10 -8.58 -4.01 -1.24
CA SER A 10 -8.60 -5.45 -0.96
C SER A 10 -7.47 -6.20 -1.67
N SER A 11 -7.16 -5.80 -2.90
CA SER A 11 -6.05 -6.37 -3.68
C SER A 11 -4.70 -5.97 -3.08
N ILE A 12 -4.56 -4.70 -2.70
CA ILE A 12 -3.37 -4.14 -2.04
C ILE A 12 -3.12 -4.81 -0.70
N ALA A 13 -4.15 -4.96 0.14
CA ALA A 13 -4.03 -5.65 1.43
C ALA A 13 -3.56 -7.10 1.25
N LYS A 14 -4.03 -7.78 0.20
CA LYS A 14 -3.58 -9.14 -0.11
C LYS A 14 -2.12 -9.18 -0.56
N LEU A 15 -1.68 -8.22 -1.38
CA LEU A 15 -0.26 -8.10 -1.76
C LEU A 15 0.62 -7.78 -0.55
N LEU A 16 0.20 -6.83 0.28
CA LEU A 16 0.95 -6.45 1.49
C LEU A 16 1.00 -7.59 2.50
N SER A 17 -0.07 -8.37 2.60
CA SER A 17 -0.12 -9.57 3.43
C SER A 17 0.92 -10.62 3.00
N ASN A 18 1.11 -10.79 1.69
CA ASN A 18 2.16 -11.67 1.15
C ASN A 18 3.56 -11.09 1.42
N TYR A 19 3.76 -9.79 1.23
CA TYR A 19 5.04 -9.11 1.44
C TYR A 19 5.50 -9.17 2.90
N THR A 20 4.62 -8.75 3.82
CA THR A 20 4.88 -8.73 5.28
C THR A 20 4.79 -10.12 5.92
N ARG A 21 4.33 -11.14 5.18
CA ARG A 21 4.01 -12.49 5.67
C ARG A 21 3.06 -12.48 6.88
N ARG A 22 2.18 -11.48 6.96
CA ARG A 22 1.16 -11.32 8.00
C ARG A 22 -0.20 -11.15 7.37
N THR A 23 -1.27 -11.50 8.08
CA THR A 23 -2.62 -11.20 7.61
C THR A 23 -2.85 -9.69 7.71
N VAL A 24 -3.05 -9.04 6.57
CA VAL A 24 -3.37 -7.60 6.49
C VAL A 24 -4.77 -7.46 5.94
N ARG A 25 -5.63 -6.72 6.65
CA ARG A 25 -6.97 -6.38 6.18
C ARG A 25 -6.98 -5.03 5.46
N PRO A 26 -7.86 -4.84 4.47
CA PRO A 26 -8.03 -3.55 3.77
C PRO A 26 -8.45 -2.39 4.68
N GLU A 27 -9.02 -2.71 5.85
CA GLU A 27 -9.41 -1.76 6.89
C GLU A 27 -8.22 -1.28 7.73
N GLU A 28 -7.14 -2.08 7.81
CA GLU A 28 -5.93 -1.79 8.59
C GLU A 28 -4.92 -0.95 7.80
N ILE A 29 -5.10 -0.87 6.48
CA ILE A 29 -4.22 -0.08 5.60
C ILE A 29 -4.88 1.22 5.18
N GLN A 30 -4.05 2.24 5.00
CA GLN A 30 -4.45 3.50 4.39
C GLN A 30 -3.84 3.60 3.01
N VAL A 31 -4.67 3.66 1.97
CA VAL A 31 -4.21 3.75 0.57
C VAL A 31 -4.51 5.14 0.05
N THR A 32 -3.51 5.80 -0.53
CA THR A 32 -3.62 7.12 -1.15
C THR A 32 -2.96 7.07 -2.52
N GLU A 33 -3.60 7.64 -3.55
CA GLU A 33 -2.99 7.75 -4.87
C GLU A 33 -1.72 8.60 -4.82
N ASN A 34 -0.68 8.19 -5.54
CA ASN A 34 0.52 9.00 -5.70
C ASN A 34 0.28 10.07 -6.78
N PRO A 35 0.28 11.38 -6.44
CA PRO A 35 0.09 12.43 -7.43
C PRO A 35 1.29 12.59 -8.37
N ASP A 36 2.46 12.06 -8.00
CA ASP A 36 3.70 12.16 -8.77
C ASP A 36 3.79 11.09 -9.88
N GLU A 37 3.16 9.92 -9.68
CA GLU A 37 3.22 8.80 -10.61
C GLU A 37 1.85 8.10 -10.74
N THR A 38 1.28 8.17 -11.95
CA THR A 38 -0.04 7.58 -12.25
C THR A 38 0.02 6.05 -12.19
N GLY A 39 -0.89 5.46 -11.40
CA GLY A 39 -0.93 4.03 -11.15
C GLY A 39 -0.08 3.59 -9.95
N SER A 40 0.60 4.53 -9.30
CA SER A 40 1.27 4.29 -8.01
C SER A 40 0.41 4.69 -6.83
N PHE A 41 0.56 3.97 -5.72
CA PHE A 41 -0.21 4.19 -4.50
C PHE A 41 0.67 4.14 -3.27
N TYR A 42 0.49 5.11 -2.37
CA TYR A 42 1.05 5.08 -1.03
C TYR A 42 0.17 4.23 -0.12
N ILE A 43 0.79 3.36 0.66
CA ILE A 43 0.15 2.42 1.56
C ILE A 43 0.73 2.61 2.95
N GLY A 44 -0.05 3.14 3.88
CA GLY A 44 0.29 3.14 5.30
C GLY A 44 -0.23 1.88 5.98
N PHE A 45 0.63 1.21 6.74
CA PHE A 45 0.25 0.05 7.57
C PHE A 45 1.02 0.07 8.89
N GLU A 46 0.31 0.11 10.02
CA GLU A 46 0.88 0.27 11.35
C GLU A 46 1.79 1.50 11.48
N LEU A 47 3.10 1.31 11.55
CA LEU A 47 4.14 2.35 11.63
C LEU A 47 5.03 2.37 10.38
N ASP A 48 4.74 1.50 9.41
CA ASP A 48 5.48 1.36 8.17
C ASP A 48 4.72 1.98 7.01
N HIS A 49 5.48 2.51 6.06
CA HIS A 49 4.96 3.01 4.80
C HIS A 49 5.48 2.15 3.65
N PHE A 50 4.60 1.90 2.69
CA PHE A 50 4.90 1.12 1.50
C PHE A 50 4.41 1.88 0.27
N VAL A 51 5.04 1.65 -0.86
CA VAL A 51 4.65 2.16 -2.17
C VAL A 51 4.30 0.97 -3.05
N LEU A 52 3.13 1.03 -3.69
CA LEU A 52 2.78 0.14 -4.79
C LEU A 52 3.09 0.86 -6.09
N SER A 53 4.02 0.32 -6.87
CA SER A 53 4.33 0.80 -8.22
C SER A 53 3.24 0.36 -9.20
N PRO A 54 3.11 0.98 -10.39
CA PRO A 54 2.06 0.64 -11.35
C PRO A 54 2.22 -0.76 -11.94
N ASP A 55 3.42 -1.34 -11.81
CA ASP A 55 3.73 -2.73 -12.18
C ASP A 55 3.14 -3.76 -11.17
N GLY A 56 2.53 -3.28 -10.07
CA GLY A 56 1.94 -4.12 -9.02
C GLY A 56 2.95 -4.64 -8.00
N VAL A 57 4.13 -4.02 -7.93
CA VAL A 57 5.20 -4.35 -6.98
C VAL A 57 5.04 -3.49 -5.73
N ILE A 58 5.11 -4.11 -4.54
CA ILE A 58 5.15 -3.38 -3.26
C ILE A 58 6.59 -3.24 -2.82
N GLU A 59 6.98 -2.02 -2.53
CA GLU A 59 8.26 -1.65 -1.95
C GLU A 59 8.03 -0.97 -0.60
N SER A 60 8.89 -1.22 0.37
CA SER A 60 8.87 -0.44 1.61
C SER A 60 9.37 0.96 1.30
N ASP A 61 8.57 1.97 1.60
CA ASP A 61 9.03 3.36 1.64
C ASP A 61 9.90 3.48 2.88
N GLY A 62 11.14 3.01 2.72
CA GLY A 62 12.16 3.07 3.74
C GLY A 62 12.54 4.51 3.97
N LEU A 63 11.74 5.23 4.76
CA LEU A 63 12.31 6.17 5.69
C LEU A 63 13.20 5.34 6.62
N GLU A 64 14.43 5.08 6.19
CA GLU A 64 15.53 4.86 7.13
C GLU A 64 15.44 6.03 8.11
N LEU A 65 14.90 5.75 9.30
CA LEU A 65 15.15 6.55 10.48
C LEU A 65 16.66 6.50 10.67
N VAL A 66 17.36 7.42 10.02
CA VAL A 66 18.74 7.74 10.31
C VAL A 66 18.72 8.32 11.73
N GLU A 67 19.07 7.46 12.69
CA GLU A 67 19.37 7.85 14.08
C GLU A 67 20.53 8.86 14.14
#